data_AF-A0A2V7F674-F1
#
_entry.id   AF-A0A2V7F674-F1
#
_cell.length_a   1.000
_cell.length_b   1.000
_cell.length_c   1.000
_cell.angle_alpha   90.00
_cell.angle_beta   90.00
_cell.angle_gamma   90.00
#
_symmetry.space_group_name_H-M   'P 1'
#
loop_
_entity.id
_entity.type
_entity.pdbx_description
1 polymer ?
#
loop_
_entity_poly.entity_id
_entity_poly.type
_entity_poly.pdbx_seq_one_letter_code
_entity_poly.pdbx_strand_id
1 'polypeptide(L)'
;MTMKGMRSATLGFATLALVGCSLTTSGSMERGAALYNNAEYVAAADAFSEAIAANPHSAAAWNNRAAARLRAGDVNGAIADYNRALELAPYDAELYYNRGNALVAAGQYQDAITDYTRALERSPSYAKAVFNRGTVYALLGQRAVAQAEWATAVAFESDPWTRSAMQRSAGLGPAPAIVSVVTPDSPPPNVTSAPAPGTGPGTVPIARTPSPVKAVPPVPPAGPPQVLVTGSVAPSASPQALDARALASRAVTRELDGDHAGAMQDLKTALTLEPDAARRAGIANLLRLLDTPR
;
A
#
# COMPACT_ATOMS: atom_id res chain seq x y z
N MET A 1 -71.66 20.66 -10.42
CA MET A 1 -71.17 20.70 -11.81
C MET A 1 -70.32 21.96 -11.93
N THR A 2 -69.02 21.95 -12.25
CA THR A 2 -68.18 20.97 -12.97
C THR A 2 -66.71 21.16 -12.58
N MET A 3 -66.01 20.03 -12.46
CA MET A 3 -64.55 19.93 -12.37
C MET A 3 -63.90 20.67 -13.54
N LYS A 4 -63.06 21.66 -13.25
CA LYS A 4 -62.15 22.23 -14.23
C LYS A 4 -60.79 22.46 -13.57
N GLY A 5 -59.86 21.57 -13.89
CA GLY A 5 -58.44 21.94 -13.92
C GLY A 5 -57.59 21.57 -12.71
N MET A 6 -57.80 20.40 -12.11
CA MET A 6 -56.77 19.72 -11.32
C MET A 6 -55.65 19.23 -12.26
N ARG A 7 -54.88 20.17 -12.83
CA ARG A 7 -53.71 19.96 -13.70
C ARG A 7 -52.76 21.16 -13.61
N SER A 8 -52.20 21.39 -12.43
CA SER A 8 -51.00 22.23 -12.26
C SER A 8 -50.05 21.68 -11.18
N ALA A 9 -50.18 20.39 -10.85
CA ALA A 9 -49.33 19.69 -9.88
C ALA A 9 -48.41 18.64 -10.51
N THR A 10 -48.12 18.71 -11.82
CA THR A 10 -47.39 17.62 -12.51
C THR A 10 -46.39 18.05 -13.59
N LEU A 11 -45.98 19.32 -13.63
CA LEU A 11 -44.90 19.77 -14.54
C LEU A 11 -43.87 20.69 -13.86
N GLY A 12 -43.61 20.44 -12.57
CA GLY A 12 -42.50 21.04 -11.80
C GLY A 12 -41.55 20.01 -11.21
N PHE A 13 -41.57 18.77 -11.69
CA PHE A 13 -40.73 17.65 -11.20
C PHE A 13 -40.16 16.78 -12.34
N ALA A 14 -40.06 17.33 -13.56
CA ALA A 14 -39.57 16.59 -14.73
C ALA A 14 -38.36 17.24 -15.43
N THR A 15 -37.59 18.08 -14.72
CA THR A 15 -36.28 18.56 -15.18
C THR A 15 -35.13 18.26 -14.19
N LEU A 16 -35.41 17.58 -13.07
CA LEU A 16 -34.36 17.05 -12.18
C LEU A 16 -34.06 15.56 -12.44
N ALA A 17 -34.38 15.05 -13.63
CA ALA A 17 -34.04 13.68 -14.06
C ALA A 17 -32.97 13.64 -15.17
N LEU A 18 -32.46 14.79 -15.62
CA LEU A 18 -31.52 14.87 -16.77
C LEU A 18 -30.14 15.45 -16.46
N VAL A 19 -29.82 15.75 -15.18
CA VAL A 19 -28.44 16.04 -14.73
C VAL A 19 -27.96 15.06 -13.64
N GLY A 20 -28.87 14.28 -13.04
CA GLY A 20 -28.54 13.33 -11.96
C GLY A 20 -28.12 11.93 -12.42
N CYS A 21 -28.08 11.65 -13.72
CA CYS A 21 -27.84 10.30 -14.27
C CYS A 21 -26.38 10.08 -14.71
N SER A 22 -25.41 10.59 -13.95
CA SER A 22 -23.99 10.35 -14.19
C SER A 22 -23.14 10.13 -12.93
N LEU A 23 -23.74 9.90 -11.76
CA LEU A 23 -23.06 9.08 -10.75
C LEU A 23 -23.20 7.62 -11.18
N THR A 24 -22.42 7.27 -12.19
CA THR A 24 -22.12 5.87 -12.47
C THR A 24 -21.56 5.24 -11.19
N THR A 25 -21.82 3.95 -10.94
CA THR A 25 -21.21 3.20 -9.83
C THR A 25 -19.70 3.45 -9.74
N SER A 26 -19.04 3.67 -10.88
CA SER A 26 -17.63 4.05 -11.01
C SER A 26 -17.29 5.37 -10.30
N GLY A 27 -18.13 6.41 -10.41
CA GLY A 27 -17.87 7.71 -9.79
C GLY A 27 -17.90 7.67 -8.25
N SER A 28 -18.86 6.95 -7.66
CA SER A 28 -18.92 6.73 -6.21
C SER A 28 -17.77 5.84 -5.70
N MET A 29 -17.35 4.85 -6.50
CA MET A 29 -16.20 3.99 -6.16
C MET A 29 -14.88 4.77 -6.19
N GLU A 30 -14.65 5.57 -7.22
CA GLU A 30 -13.44 6.40 -7.35
C GLU A 30 -13.37 7.46 -6.27
N ARG A 31 -14.49 8.13 -5.98
CA ARG A 31 -14.60 9.08 -4.86
C ARG A 31 -14.29 8.41 -3.53
N GLY A 32 -14.90 7.25 -3.25
CA GLY A 32 -14.63 6.50 -2.03
C GLY A 32 -13.16 6.11 -1.88
N ALA A 33 -12.51 5.68 -2.98
CA ALA A 33 -11.09 5.35 -2.99
C ALA A 33 -10.20 6.59 -2.73
N ALA A 34 -10.52 7.74 -3.33
CA ALA A 34 -9.80 8.98 -3.09
C ALA A 34 -9.89 9.42 -1.62
N LEU A 35 -11.09 9.40 -1.04
CA LEU A 35 -11.32 9.71 0.37
C LEU A 35 -10.58 8.74 1.29
N TYR A 36 -10.59 7.43 0.97
CA TYR A 36 -9.85 6.43 1.72
C TYR A 36 -8.34 6.70 1.73
N ASN A 37 -7.78 7.09 0.57
CA ASN A 37 -6.36 7.42 0.44
C ASN A 37 -5.98 8.70 1.20
N ASN A 38 -6.91 9.64 1.32
CA ASN A 38 -6.77 10.85 2.15
C ASN A 38 -7.00 10.58 3.64
N ALA A 39 -7.21 9.33 4.05
CA ALA A 39 -7.57 8.91 5.40
C ALA A 39 -8.92 9.45 5.92
N GLU A 40 -9.79 9.91 5.02
CA GLU A 40 -11.17 10.34 5.33
C GLU A 40 -12.11 9.13 5.36
N TYR A 41 -11.89 8.22 6.32
CA TYR A 41 -12.48 6.88 6.30
C TYR A 41 -14.00 6.84 6.45
N VAL A 42 -14.60 7.74 7.24
CA VAL A 42 -16.06 7.83 7.38
C VAL A 42 -16.68 8.26 6.05
N ALA A 43 -16.17 9.34 5.45
CA ALA A 43 -16.64 9.83 4.16
C ALA A 43 -16.42 8.81 3.03
N ALA A 44 -15.31 8.05 3.09
CA ALA A 44 -15.07 6.94 2.18
C ALA A 44 -16.14 5.84 2.31
N ALA A 45 -16.50 5.46 3.54
CA ALA A 45 -17.54 4.47 3.79
C ALA A 45 -18.93 4.93 3.29
N ASP A 46 -19.23 6.23 3.40
CA ASP A 46 -20.46 6.82 2.84
C ASP A 46 -20.47 6.76 1.31
N ALA A 47 -19.37 7.15 0.66
CA ALA A 47 -19.25 7.06 -0.80
C ALA A 47 -19.34 5.61 -1.31
N PHE A 48 -18.76 4.64 -0.60
CA PHE A 48 -18.93 3.23 -0.94
C PHE A 48 -20.36 2.73 -0.65
N SER A 49 -21.09 3.32 0.29
CA SER A 49 -22.51 3.02 0.50
C SER A 49 -23.36 3.49 -0.68
N GLU A 50 -23.06 4.65 -1.26
CA GLU A 50 -23.67 5.10 -2.52
C GLU A 50 -23.37 4.11 -3.66
N ALA A 51 -22.12 3.64 -3.76
CA ALA A 51 -21.73 2.64 -4.76
C ALA A 51 -22.49 1.31 -4.60
N ILE A 52 -22.68 0.85 -3.36
CA ILE A 52 -23.48 -0.34 -3.03
C ILE A 52 -24.95 -0.12 -3.36
N ALA A 53 -25.52 1.06 -3.08
CA ALA A 53 -26.90 1.37 -3.43
C ALA A 53 -27.12 1.34 -4.95
N ALA A 54 -26.14 1.81 -5.73
CA ALA A 54 -26.16 1.75 -7.19
C ALA A 54 -25.96 0.33 -7.74
N ASN A 55 -25.10 -0.48 -7.11
CA ASN A 55 -24.88 -1.88 -7.47
C ASN A 55 -24.67 -2.78 -6.24
N PRO A 56 -25.75 -3.37 -5.69
CA PRO A 56 -25.68 -4.21 -4.49
C PRO A 56 -24.91 -5.52 -4.66
N HIS A 57 -24.64 -5.94 -5.90
CA HIS A 57 -23.92 -7.17 -6.23
C HIS A 57 -22.42 -6.95 -6.45
N SER A 58 -21.90 -5.74 -6.20
CA SER A 58 -20.47 -5.45 -6.30
C SER A 58 -19.71 -5.89 -5.06
N ALA A 59 -19.10 -7.08 -5.10
CA ALA A 59 -18.23 -7.57 -4.01
C ALA A 59 -17.11 -6.57 -3.65
N ALA A 60 -16.57 -5.88 -4.66
CA ALA A 60 -15.54 -4.85 -4.49
C ALA A 60 -16.05 -3.64 -3.70
N ALA A 61 -17.30 -3.19 -3.93
CA ALA A 61 -17.87 -2.07 -3.18
C ALA A 61 -18.07 -2.43 -1.70
N TRP A 62 -18.56 -3.65 -1.42
CA TRP A 62 -18.66 -4.19 -0.06
C TRP A 62 -17.28 -4.30 0.61
N ASN A 63 -16.28 -4.86 -0.08
CA ASN A 63 -14.90 -4.96 0.43
C ASN A 63 -14.30 -3.59 0.76
N ASN A 64 -14.48 -2.60 -0.12
CA ASN A 64 -13.91 -1.28 0.07
C ASN A 64 -14.60 -0.50 1.19
N ARG A 65 -15.93 -0.64 1.32
CA ARG A 65 -16.64 -0.09 2.48
C ARG A 65 -16.19 -0.76 3.79
N ALA A 66 -16.02 -2.08 3.78
CA ALA A 66 -15.52 -2.81 4.93
C ALA A 66 -14.14 -2.30 5.37
N ALA A 67 -13.23 -2.11 4.42
CA ALA A 67 -11.91 -1.55 4.69
C ALA A 67 -12.01 -0.12 5.28
N ALA A 68 -12.86 0.74 4.71
CA ALA A 68 -13.09 2.08 5.22
C ALA A 68 -13.66 2.07 6.65
N ARG A 69 -14.68 1.24 6.92
CA ARG A 69 -15.26 1.06 8.25
C ARG A 69 -14.24 0.57 9.28
N LEU A 70 -13.42 -0.40 8.91
CA LEU A 70 -12.37 -0.91 9.78
C LEU A 70 -11.38 0.19 10.17
N ARG A 71 -10.98 1.03 9.21
CA ARG A 71 -10.08 2.17 9.46
C ARG A 71 -10.74 3.30 10.24
N ALA A 72 -12.07 3.44 10.14
CA ALA A 72 -12.87 4.35 10.96
C ALA A 72 -13.16 3.80 12.38
N GLY A 73 -12.77 2.56 12.69
CA GLY A 73 -13.00 1.91 13.98
C GLY A 73 -14.31 1.14 14.10
N ASP A 74 -15.14 1.10 13.05
CA ASP A 74 -16.33 0.26 12.97
C ASP A 74 -15.97 -1.17 12.56
N VAL A 75 -15.39 -1.91 13.51
CA VAL A 75 -14.91 -3.28 13.29
C VAL A 75 -16.06 -4.25 12.97
N ASN A 76 -17.19 -4.14 13.69
CA ASN A 76 -18.34 -5.03 13.48
C ASN A 76 -19.01 -4.79 12.12
N GLY A 77 -19.19 -3.52 11.73
CA GLY A 77 -19.70 -3.17 10.40
C GLY A 77 -18.78 -3.62 9.28
N ALA A 78 -17.45 -3.56 9.49
CA ALA A 78 -16.49 -4.10 8.53
C ALA A 78 -16.62 -5.63 8.36
N ILE A 79 -16.72 -6.39 9.45
CA ILE A 79 -16.93 -7.85 9.37
C ILE A 79 -18.22 -8.19 8.63
N ALA A 80 -19.31 -7.48 8.92
CA ALA A 80 -20.59 -7.67 8.22
C ALA A 80 -20.48 -7.40 6.71
N ASP A 81 -19.78 -6.35 6.31
CA ASP A 81 -19.57 -6.04 4.90
C ASP A 81 -18.64 -7.06 4.21
N TYR A 82 -17.59 -7.53 4.89
CA TYR A 82 -16.75 -8.61 4.35
C TYR A 82 -17.52 -9.92 4.20
N ASN A 83 -18.42 -10.26 5.12
CA ASN A 83 -19.32 -11.40 4.97
C ASN A 83 -20.14 -11.27 3.69
N ARG A 84 -20.72 -10.09 3.46
CA ARG A 84 -21.50 -9.83 2.24
C ARG A 84 -20.64 -9.89 0.97
N ALA A 85 -19.41 -9.38 1.01
CA ALA A 85 -18.48 -9.51 -0.12
C ALA A 85 -18.17 -10.99 -0.42
N LEU A 86 -17.95 -11.81 0.62
CA LEU A 86 -17.68 -13.25 0.47
C LEU A 86 -18.89 -14.06 0.00
N GLU A 87 -20.12 -13.66 0.34
CA GLU A 87 -21.33 -14.24 -0.26
C GLU A 87 -21.37 -14.03 -1.78
N LEU A 88 -20.86 -12.89 -2.25
CA LEU A 88 -20.84 -12.53 -3.68
C LEU A 88 -19.62 -13.12 -4.41
N ALA A 89 -18.48 -13.25 -3.73
CA ALA A 89 -17.22 -13.75 -4.30
C ALA A 89 -16.52 -14.75 -3.34
N PRO A 90 -17.07 -15.98 -3.20
CA PRO A 90 -16.64 -16.93 -2.15
C PRO A 90 -15.25 -17.54 -2.36
N TYR A 91 -14.64 -17.33 -3.52
CA TYR A 91 -13.32 -17.85 -3.90
C TYR A 91 -12.22 -16.79 -3.89
N ASP A 92 -12.54 -15.56 -3.51
CA ASP A 92 -11.55 -14.46 -3.46
C ASP A 92 -10.68 -14.57 -2.20
N ALA A 93 -9.39 -14.84 -2.40
CA ALA A 93 -8.41 -14.95 -1.33
C ALA A 93 -8.23 -13.64 -0.55
N GLU A 94 -8.36 -12.49 -1.23
CA GLU A 94 -8.16 -11.18 -0.62
C GLU A 94 -9.30 -10.84 0.37
N LEU A 95 -10.53 -11.26 0.07
CA LEU A 95 -11.67 -11.06 0.98
C LEU A 95 -11.51 -11.84 2.28
N TYR A 96 -11.07 -13.09 2.22
CA TYR A 96 -10.76 -13.86 3.44
C TYR A 96 -9.61 -13.22 4.22
N TYR A 97 -8.55 -12.80 3.54
CA TYR A 97 -7.44 -12.10 4.18
C TYR A 97 -7.89 -10.82 4.89
N ASN A 98 -8.70 -10.00 4.22
CA ASN A 98 -9.18 -8.73 4.74
C ASN A 98 -10.16 -8.93 5.92
N ARG A 99 -11.05 -9.92 5.84
CA ARG A 99 -11.91 -10.28 6.98
C ARG A 99 -11.09 -10.82 8.14
N GLY A 100 -10.07 -11.64 7.88
CA GLY A 100 -9.09 -12.07 8.87
C GLY A 100 -8.46 -10.89 9.63
N ASN A 101 -8.07 -9.83 8.93
CA ASN A 101 -7.55 -8.61 9.58
C ASN A 101 -8.60 -7.94 10.49
N ALA A 102 -9.87 -7.87 10.06
CA ALA A 102 -10.95 -7.32 10.88
C ALA A 102 -11.24 -8.19 12.11
N LEU A 103 -11.20 -9.52 11.97
CA LEU A 103 -11.35 -10.48 13.07
C LEU A 103 -10.22 -10.33 14.10
N VAL A 104 -8.98 -10.10 13.67
CA VAL A 104 -7.87 -9.75 14.58
C VAL A 104 -8.16 -8.47 15.35
N ALA A 105 -8.67 -7.43 14.68
CA ALA A 105 -9.05 -6.17 15.34
C ALA A 105 -10.19 -6.36 16.36
N ALA A 106 -11.07 -7.34 16.13
CA ALA A 106 -12.12 -7.74 17.07
C ALA A 106 -11.63 -8.67 18.21
N GLY A 107 -10.36 -9.09 18.20
CA GLY A 107 -9.82 -10.08 19.14
C GLY A 107 -10.26 -11.53 18.85
N GLN A 108 -10.88 -11.79 17.71
CA GLN A 108 -11.37 -13.10 17.29
C GLN A 108 -10.26 -13.88 16.56
N TYR A 109 -9.22 -14.24 17.31
CA TYR A 109 -7.98 -14.81 16.75
C TYR A 109 -8.16 -16.17 16.08
N GLN A 110 -9.00 -17.04 16.63
CA GLN A 110 -9.23 -18.36 16.05
C GLN A 110 -9.93 -18.27 14.69
N ASP A 111 -10.93 -17.40 14.58
CA ASP A 111 -11.65 -17.15 13.33
C ASP A 111 -10.74 -16.48 12.29
N ALA A 112 -9.87 -15.56 12.72
CA ALA A 112 -8.86 -14.96 11.85
C ALA A 112 -7.90 -16.02 11.27
N ILE A 113 -7.45 -16.99 12.08
CA ILE A 113 -6.62 -18.11 11.59
C ILE A 113 -7.38 -18.93 10.55
N THR A 114 -8.66 -19.22 10.77
CA THR A 114 -9.50 -19.93 9.80
C THR A 114 -9.58 -19.15 8.49
N ASP A 115 -9.76 -17.83 8.54
CA ASP A 115 -9.84 -16.99 7.34
C ASP A 115 -8.52 -16.87 6.60
N TYR A 116 -7.40 -16.65 7.29
CA TYR A 116 -6.10 -16.69 6.63
C TYR A 116 -5.81 -18.06 6.01
N THR A 117 -6.25 -19.15 6.64
CA THR A 117 -6.12 -20.49 6.08
C THR A 117 -6.94 -20.64 4.81
N ARG A 118 -8.19 -20.15 4.78
CA ARG A 118 -9.02 -20.12 3.56
C ARG A 118 -8.39 -19.26 2.47
N ALA A 119 -7.81 -18.11 2.80
CA ALA A 119 -7.06 -17.29 1.84
C ALA A 119 -5.90 -18.08 1.22
N LEU A 120 -5.17 -18.85 2.02
CA LEU A 120 -4.03 -19.67 1.57
C LEU A 120 -4.46 -20.91 0.78
N GLU A 121 -5.62 -21.50 1.05
CA GLU A 121 -6.17 -22.56 0.20
C GLU A 121 -6.49 -22.06 -1.22
N ARG A 122 -6.77 -20.76 -1.40
CA ARG A 122 -7.06 -20.15 -2.71
C ARG A 122 -5.82 -19.54 -3.35
N SER A 123 -4.90 -19.01 -2.55
CA SER A 123 -3.62 -18.48 -3.00
C SER A 123 -2.48 -18.97 -2.08
N PRO A 124 -1.88 -20.14 -2.39
CA PRO A 124 -0.92 -20.79 -1.50
C PRO A 124 0.33 -19.98 -1.19
N SER A 125 0.75 -19.10 -2.09
CA SER A 125 1.92 -18.22 -1.93
C SER A 125 1.56 -16.82 -1.43
N TYR A 126 0.39 -16.64 -0.80
CA TYR A 126 -0.03 -15.31 -0.34
C TYR A 126 0.75 -14.87 0.91
N ALA A 127 1.93 -14.28 0.70
CA ALA A 127 2.89 -13.93 1.75
C ALA A 127 2.28 -13.13 2.91
N LYS A 128 1.45 -12.11 2.62
CA LYS A 128 0.75 -11.31 3.64
C LYS A 128 -0.17 -12.16 4.53
N ALA A 129 -0.89 -13.13 3.96
CA ALA A 129 -1.80 -13.99 4.73
C ALA A 129 -1.03 -14.96 5.64
N VAL A 130 0.05 -15.58 5.15
CA VAL A 130 0.93 -16.42 5.99
C VAL A 130 1.55 -15.58 7.11
N PHE A 131 2.05 -14.39 6.79
CA PHE A 131 2.69 -13.51 7.76
C PHE A 131 1.72 -13.09 8.89
N ASN A 132 0.49 -12.69 8.52
CA ASN A 132 -0.52 -12.28 9.49
C ASN A 132 -1.02 -13.47 10.31
N ARG A 133 -1.16 -14.67 9.72
CA ARG A 133 -1.50 -15.89 10.46
C ARG A 133 -0.42 -16.24 11.49
N GLY A 134 0.86 -16.16 11.11
CA GLY A 134 1.99 -16.29 12.04
C GLY A 134 1.93 -15.28 13.18
N THR A 135 1.55 -14.04 12.88
CA THR A 135 1.36 -12.98 13.89
C THR A 135 0.25 -13.33 14.89
N VAL A 136 -0.87 -13.88 14.41
CA VAL A 136 -1.95 -14.34 15.30
C VAL A 136 -1.50 -15.52 16.18
N TYR A 137 -0.75 -16.47 15.63
CA TYR A 137 -0.16 -17.55 16.44
C TYR A 137 0.77 -17.00 17.53
N ALA A 138 1.55 -15.96 17.25
CA ALA A 138 2.38 -15.30 18.25
C ALA A 138 1.54 -14.66 19.38
N LEU A 139 0.42 -14.00 19.03
CA LEU A 139 -0.52 -13.43 20.01
C LEU A 139 -1.14 -14.51 20.90
N LEU A 140 -1.35 -15.72 20.37
CA LEU A 140 -1.81 -16.89 21.13
C LEU A 140 -0.69 -17.62 21.90
N GLY A 141 0.53 -17.09 21.91
CA GLY A 141 1.68 -17.68 22.60
C GLY A 141 2.35 -18.84 21.86
N GLN A 142 1.90 -19.20 20.66
CA GLN A 142 2.43 -20.30 19.84
C GLN A 142 3.66 -19.86 19.04
N ARG A 143 4.74 -19.50 19.76
CA ARG A 143 5.94 -18.88 19.18
C ARG A 143 6.62 -19.71 18.10
N ALA A 144 6.73 -21.03 18.29
CA ALA A 144 7.38 -21.91 17.31
C ALA A 144 6.60 -21.95 15.97
N VAL A 145 5.27 -22.01 16.05
CA VAL A 145 4.39 -21.96 14.87
C VAL A 145 4.52 -20.61 14.17
N ALA A 146 4.50 -19.51 14.94
CA ALA A 146 4.67 -18.16 14.40
C ALA A 146 5.99 -17.98 13.64
N GLN A 147 7.11 -18.45 14.19
CA GLN A 147 8.42 -18.38 13.54
C GLN A 147 8.46 -19.15 12.22
N ALA A 148 7.87 -20.35 12.20
CA ALA A 148 7.78 -21.14 10.97
C ALA A 148 6.95 -20.41 9.90
N GLU A 149 5.78 -19.89 10.26
CA GLU A 149 4.90 -19.14 9.36
C GLU A 149 5.59 -17.87 8.82
N TRP A 150 6.25 -17.08 9.67
CA TRP A 150 6.97 -15.88 9.22
C TRP A 150 8.14 -16.23 8.28
N ALA A 151 8.86 -17.32 8.52
CA ALA A 151 9.91 -17.79 7.63
C ALA A 151 9.33 -18.19 6.26
N THR A 152 8.21 -18.90 6.23
CA THR A 152 7.48 -19.23 5.00
C THR A 152 7.00 -17.97 4.27
N ALA A 153 6.45 -16.99 4.99
CA ALA A 153 6.00 -15.73 4.39
C ALA A 153 7.15 -14.95 3.72
N VAL A 154 8.31 -14.87 4.38
CA VAL A 154 9.53 -14.26 3.83
C VAL A 154 10.00 -14.97 2.56
N ALA A 155 9.88 -16.29 2.50
CA ALA A 155 10.23 -17.07 1.31
C ALA A 155 9.26 -16.84 0.14
N PHE A 156 7.98 -16.58 0.41
CA PHE A 156 6.99 -16.24 -0.61
C PHE A 156 7.04 -14.79 -1.07
N GLU A 157 7.56 -13.87 -0.25
CA GLU A 157 7.67 -12.47 -0.62
C GLU A 157 8.71 -12.29 -1.72
N SER A 158 8.31 -11.64 -2.81
CA SER A 158 9.14 -11.39 -4.00
C SER A 158 9.79 -10.01 -3.95
N ASP A 159 9.11 -9.00 -3.38
CA ASP A 159 9.61 -7.65 -3.25
C ASP A 159 10.72 -7.59 -2.17
N PRO A 160 11.95 -7.18 -2.52
CA PRO A 160 13.07 -7.19 -1.57
C PRO A 160 12.86 -6.28 -0.36
N TRP A 161 12.15 -5.17 -0.53
CA TRP A 161 11.90 -4.21 0.56
C TRP A 161 10.92 -4.79 1.57
N THR A 162 9.82 -5.35 1.08
CA THR A 162 8.78 -6.01 1.88
C THR A 162 9.34 -7.24 2.57
N ARG A 163 10.13 -8.06 1.87
CA ARG A 163 10.82 -9.22 2.46
C ARG A 163 11.71 -8.80 3.63
N SER A 164 12.51 -7.75 3.44
CA SER A 164 13.39 -7.23 4.48
C SER A 164 12.62 -6.67 5.67
N ALA A 165 11.47 -6.02 5.43
CA ALA A 165 10.58 -5.54 6.49
C ALA A 165 9.99 -6.71 7.30
N MET A 166 9.50 -7.75 6.62
CA MET A 166 9.00 -8.98 7.26
C MET A 166 10.08 -9.62 8.14
N GLN A 167 11.30 -9.81 7.63
CA GLN A 167 12.43 -10.37 8.38
C GLN A 167 12.73 -9.60 9.67
N ARG A 168 12.76 -8.26 9.59
CA ARG A 168 12.99 -7.40 10.78
C ARG A 168 11.86 -7.54 11.79
N SER A 169 10.60 -7.48 11.33
CA SER A 169 9.44 -7.56 12.23
C SER A 169 9.31 -8.92 12.91
N ALA A 170 9.72 -10.00 12.23
CA ALA A 170 9.68 -11.37 12.75
C ALA A 170 10.91 -11.73 13.61
N GLY A 171 11.90 -10.85 13.72
CA GLY A 171 13.16 -11.17 14.40
C GLY A 171 13.99 -12.25 13.70
N LEU A 172 13.79 -12.44 12.39
CA LEU A 172 14.48 -13.44 11.55
C LEU A 172 15.71 -12.87 10.83
N GLY A 173 16.15 -11.67 11.20
CA GLY A 173 17.37 -11.06 10.64
C GLY A 173 18.63 -11.85 11.04
N PRO A 174 19.73 -11.72 10.29
CA PRO A 174 21.00 -12.30 10.71
C PRO A 174 21.35 -11.79 12.11
N ALA A 175 21.85 -12.67 12.98
CA ALA A 175 22.36 -12.26 14.30
C ALA A 175 23.28 -11.05 14.13
N PRO A 176 23.22 -10.05 15.03
CA PRO A 176 24.11 -8.89 14.93
C PRO A 176 25.55 -9.41 14.82
N ALA A 177 26.26 -9.01 13.77
CA ALA A 177 27.65 -9.36 13.62
C ALA A 177 28.37 -8.83 14.86
N ILE A 178 28.82 -9.73 15.74
CA ILE A 178 29.72 -9.36 16.83
C ILE A 178 31.01 -8.96 16.13
N VAL A 179 31.21 -7.66 15.92
CA VAL A 179 32.47 -7.14 15.42
C VAL A 179 33.48 -7.33 16.55
N SER A 180 34.15 -8.48 16.56
CA SER A 180 35.30 -8.71 17.42
C SER A 180 36.37 -7.69 17.06
N VAL A 181 36.49 -6.65 17.86
CA VAL A 181 37.57 -5.66 17.76
C VAL A 181 38.87 -6.39 18.07
N VAL A 182 39.58 -6.82 17.03
CA VAL A 182 40.98 -7.24 17.16
C VAL A 182 41.79 -5.95 17.36
N THR A 183 42.27 -5.72 18.58
CA THR A 183 43.24 -4.66 18.86
C THR A 183 44.60 -5.02 18.26
N PRO A 184 45.40 -4.06 17.76
CA PRO A 184 46.60 -4.34 16.95
C PRO A 184 47.80 -4.99 17.67
N ASP A 185 47.71 -5.29 18.97
CA ASP A 185 48.89 -5.61 19.81
C ASP A 185 49.01 -7.08 20.25
N SER A 186 48.34 -8.01 19.57
CA SER A 186 48.56 -9.43 19.82
C SER A 186 49.78 -9.94 19.04
N PRO A 187 50.83 -10.48 19.70
CA PRO A 187 52.02 -10.98 19.00
C PRO A 187 51.66 -12.19 18.12
N PRO A 188 52.34 -12.39 16.98
CA PRO A 188 51.99 -13.44 16.03
C PRO A 188 52.22 -14.84 16.62
N PRO A 189 51.35 -15.81 16.32
CA PRO A 189 51.55 -17.19 16.76
C PRO A 189 52.74 -17.83 16.05
N ASN A 190 53.52 -18.58 16.82
CA ASN A 190 54.72 -19.30 16.40
C ASN A 190 54.36 -20.39 15.36
N VAL A 191 54.93 -20.33 14.16
CA VAL A 191 54.73 -21.32 13.09
C VAL A 191 55.89 -22.31 13.08
N THR A 192 55.69 -23.48 13.68
CA THR A 192 56.56 -24.65 13.47
C THR A 192 56.01 -25.48 12.31
N SER A 193 56.68 -25.36 11.16
CA SER A 193 56.88 -26.33 10.07
C SER A 193 55.87 -27.48 9.86
N ALA A 194 55.24 -27.46 8.69
CA ALA A 194 54.71 -28.64 8.00
C ALA A 194 55.84 -29.64 7.62
N PRO A 195 55.50 -30.86 7.17
CA PRO A 195 55.47 -31.03 5.71
C PRO A 195 54.23 -31.76 5.18
N ALA A 196 53.89 -31.41 3.94
CA ALA A 196 52.82 -31.93 3.09
C ALA A 196 53.32 -33.13 2.23
N PRO A 197 52.66 -33.55 1.11
CA PRO A 197 51.25 -33.48 0.71
C PRO A 197 50.70 -34.81 0.14
N GLY A 198 49.37 -34.92 0.04
CA GLY A 198 48.69 -35.88 -0.83
C GLY A 198 47.63 -35.16 -1.66
N THR A 199 47.89 -35.06 -2.95
CA THR A 199 47.23 -34.27 -3.99
C THR A 199 45.80 -34.71 -4.36
N GLY A 200 44.91 -33.75 -4.57
CA GLY A 200 43.65 -33.90 -5.30
C GLY A 200 43.05 -32.52 -5.64
N PRO A 201 42.85 -32.16 -6.94
CA PRO A 201 42.65 -30.78 -7.34
C PRO A 201 41.19 -30.36 -7.55
N GLY A 202 40.92 -29.08 -7.29
CA GLY A 202 40.00 -28.22 -8.05
C GLY A 202 38.55 -28.19 -7.56
N THR A 203 37.88 -27.05 -7.40
CA THR A 203 38.17 -25.65 -7.75
C THR A 203 37.24 -24.73 -6.94
N VAL A 204 37.74 -23.56 -6.56
CA VAL A 204 37.10 -22.45 -5.81
C VAL A 204 36.80 -21.32 -6.85
N PRO A 205 35.74 -20.47 -6.78
CA PRO A 205 35.73 -19.25 -5.95
C PRO A 205 34.35 -18.83 -5.37
N ILE A 206 34.27 -18.48 -4.08
CA ILE A 206 34.46 -17.15 -3.45
C ILE A 206 33.44 -16.08 -3.87
N ALA A 207 32.60 -15.75 -2.89
CA ALA A 207 31.72 -14.60 -2.82
C ALA A 207 32.52 -13.28 -2.79
N ARG A 208 31.96 -12.25 -3.43
CA ARG A 208 32.38 -10.85 -3.27
C ARG A 208 31.41 -10.13 -2.34
N THR A 209 31.93 -9.58 -1.26
CA THR A 209 31.29 -8.54 -0.44
C THR A 209 31.39 -7.17 -1.13
N PRO A 210 30.46 -6.25 -0.86
CA PRO A 210 30.80 -4.83 -0.81
C PRO A 210 30.45 -4.16 0.52
N SER A 211 31.16 -3.05 0.70
CA SER A 211 31.49 -2.24 1.88
C SER A 211 30.33 -1.41 2.51
N PRO A 212 30.53 -0.75 3.66
CA PRO A 212 29.46 -0.14 4.46
C PRO A 212 29.15 1.31 4.04
N VAL A 213 27.88 1.72 4.14
CA VAL A 213 27.43 3.11 3.90
C VAL A 213 26.73 3.69 5.14
N LYS A 214 27.02 4.97 5.38
CA LYS A 214 26.54 5.89 6.44
C LYS A 214 25.04 5.80 6.78
N ALA A 215 24.75 6.05 8.06
CA ALA A 215 23.41 6.21 8.63
C ALA A 215 22.68 7.50 8.19
N VAL A 216 21.37 7.39 7.98
CA VAL A 216 20.39 8.47 7.73
C VAL A 216 19.15 8.18 8.61
N PRO A 217 18.49 9.19 9.22
CA PRO A 217 17.36 9.02 10.17
C PRO A 217 16.05 8.53 9.51
N PRO A 218 15.02 8.11 10.28
CA PRO A 218 13.92 7.29 9.77
C PRO A 218 12.90 8.07 8.93
N VAL A 219 12.39 7.43 7.89
CA VAL A 219 11.21 7.88 7.11
C VAL A 219 9.97 7.08 7.61
N PRO A 220 8.81 7.73 7.83
CA PRO A 220 7.57 7.07 8.29
C PRO A 220 7.00 6.09 7.25
N PRO A 221 6.16 5.11 7.65
CA PRO A 221 5.68 4.06 6.76
C PRO A 221 4.79 4.60 5.62
N ALA A 222 5.11 4.15 4.39
CA ALA A 222 4.36 4.43 3.17
C ALA A 222 2.99 3.70 3.15
N GLY A 223 2.01 4.33 2.50
CA GLY A 223 0.62 3.89 2.37
C GLY A 223 0.37 2.69 1.44
N PRO A 224 -0.91 2.34 1.19
CA PRO A 224 -1.33 1.11 0.49
C PRO A 224 -1.01 1.10 -1.03
N PRO A 225 -1.00 -0.08 -1.67
CA PRO A 225 -0.20 -0.39 -2.86
C PRO A 225 -0.71 0.24 -4.16
N GLN A 226 0.22 0.56 -5.07
CA GLN A 226 -0.08 1.00 -6.43
C GLN A 226 -0.28 -0.20 -7.38
N VAL A 227 -1.27 -0.06 -8.27
CA VAL A 227 -1.59 -1.00 -9.35
C VAL A 227 -0.64 -0.78 -10.53
N LEU A 228 -0.07 -1.88 -11.02
CA LEU A 228 0.88 -1.96 -12.13
C LEU A 228 0.16 -1.73 -13.48
N VAL A 229 0.62 -0.75 -14.26
CA VAL A 229 0.38 -0.67 -15.71
C VAL A 229 1.71 -0.85 -16.43
N THR A 230 1.72 -1.79 -17.37
CA THR A 230 2.86 -2.25 -18.16
C THR A 230 3.41 -1.20 -19.12
N GLY A 231 4.73 -1.08 -19.21
CA GLY A 231 5.40 -0.33 -20.29
C GLY A 231 6.92 -0.33 -20.13
N SER A 232 7.58 -1.22 -20.86
CA SER A 232 9.04 -1.33 -20.97
C SER A 232 9.60 -0.26 -21.91
N VAL A 233 10.57 0.55 -21.48
CA VAL A 233 11.65 1.10 -22.33
C VAL A 233 12.91 1.37 -21.47
N ALA A 234 14.08 0.89 -21.93
CA ALA A 234 15.41 1.14 -21.37
C ALA A 234 15.98 2.50 -21.82
N PRO A 235 17.04 3.06 -21.18
CA PRO A 235 17.28 4.50 -21.18
C PRO A 235 18.12 4.98 -22.38
N SER A 236 17.76 6.12 -22.94
CA SER A 236 18.66 6.94 -23.77
C SER A 236 18.70 8.37 -23.24
N ALA A 237 19.91 8.83 -22.95
CA ALA A 237 20.20 10.13 -22.39
C ALA A 237 20.03 11.23 -23.45
N SER A 238 19.16 12.17 -23.14
CA SER A 238 19.07 13.54 -23.66
C SER A 238 18.36 14.34 -22.57
N PRO A 239 18.63 15.65 -22.37
CA PRO A 239 17.92 16.44 -21.37
C PRO A 239 16.46 16.58 -21.83
N GLN A 240 15.63 15.61 -21.46
CA GLN A 240 14.22 15.62 -21.76
C GLN A 240 13.62 16.82 -21.04
N ALA A 241 12.97 17.70 -21.80
CA ALA A 241 12.14 18.75 -21.22
C ALA A 241 11.16 18.07 -20.26
N LEU A 242 11.23 18.46 -18.98
CA LEU A 242 10.40 17.85 -17.95
C LEU A 242 8.93 18.08 -18.29
N ASP A 243 8.14 17.02 -18.16
CA ASP A 243 6.69 17.12 -18.30
C ASP A 243 6.07 17.88 -17.10
N ALA A 244 4.79 18.21 -17.21
CA ALA A 244 4.10 18.98 -16.18
C ALA A 244 4.15 18.32 -14.80
N ARG A 245 4.11 16.98 -14.76
CA ARG A 245 4.15 16.21 -13.51
C ARG A 245 5.54 16.25 -12.87
N ALA A 246 6.59 16.07 -13.65
CA ALA A 246 7.97 16.14 -13.18
C ALA A 246 8.33 17.55 -12.70
N LEU A 247 7.84 18.59 -13.37
CA LEU A 247 7.99 19.98 -12.92
C LEU A 247 7.25 20.24 -11.61
N ALA A 248 5.99 19.81 -11.46
CA ALA A 248 5.25 19.96 -10.22
C ALA A 248 5.90 19.20 -9.05
N SER A 249 6.42 18.00 -9.30
CA SER A 249 7.16 17.20 -8.31
C SER A 249 8.47 17.89 -7.90
N ARG A 250 9.24 18.40 -8.86
CA ARG A 250 10.49 19.12 -8.60
C ARG A 250 10.25 20.43 -7.85
N ALA A 251 9.14 21.12 -8.12
CA ALA A 251 8.78 22.35 -7.41
C ALA A 251 8.60 22.11 -5.91
N VAL A 252 7.93 21.02 -5.53
CA VAL A 252 7.74 20.67 -4.11
C VAL A 252 9.08 20.39 -3.44
N THR A 253 9.99 19.65 -4.11
CA THR A 253 11.34 19.42 -3.58
C THR A 253 12.11 20.72 -3.40
N ARG A 254 12.09 21.61 -4.40
CA ARG A 254 12.75 22.93 -4.32
C ARG A 254 12.23 23.78 -3.18
N GLU A 255 10.92 23.81 -2.97
CA GLU A 255 10.31 24.55 -1.86
C GLU A 255 10.79 24.02 -0.50
N LEU A 256 10.89 22.70 -0.34
CA LEU A 256 11.39 22.06 0.87
C LEU A 256 12.88 22.31 1.10
N ASP A 257 13.65 22.41 0.02
CA ASP A 257 15.08 22.75 0.04
C ASP A 257 15.32 24.27 0.22
N GLY A 258 14.26 25.07 0.31
CA GLY A 258 14.32 26.53 0.48
C GLY A 258 14.49 27.34 -0.80
N ASP A 259 14.50 26.69 -1.98
CA ASP A 259 14.50 27.33 -3.29
C ASP A 259 13.05 27.70 -3.72
N HIS A 260 12.49 28.69 -3.02
CA HIS A 260 11.13 29.15 -3.26
C HIS A 260 10.92 29.72 -4.67
N ALA A 261 11.90 30.47 -5.18
CA ALA A 261 11.83 31.06 -6.51
C ALA A 261 11.82 29.98 -7.60
N GLY A 262 12.67 28.95 -7.46
CA GLY A 262 12.69 27.81 -8.37
C GLY A 262 11.41 26.97 -8.31
N ALA A 263 10.82 26.80 -7.12
CA ALA A 263 9.53 26.13 -6.94
C ALA A 263 8.40 26.86 -7.67
N MET A 264 8.31 28.19 -7.49
CA MET A 264 7.30 29.02 -8.15
C MET A 264 7.44 29.01 -9.68
N GLN A 265 8.67 29.01 -10.20
CA GLN A 265 8.91 28.94 -11.65
C GLN A 265 8.49 27.57 -12.24
N ASP A 266 8.78 26.48 -11.52
CA ASP A 266 8.41 25.14 -11.95
C ASP A 266 6.89 24.93 -11.95
N LEU A 267 6.16 25.43 -10.94
CA LEU A 267 4.70 25.34 -10.91
C LEU A 267 4.03 26.16 -12.01
N LYS A 268 4.55 27.37 -12.30
CA LYS A 268 4.06 28.17 -13.43
C LYS A 268 4.25 27.43 -14.75
N THR A 269 5.42 26.82 -14.94
CA THR A 269 5.73 26.05 -16.16
C THR A 269 4.86 24.79 -16.24
N ALA A 270 4.71 24.05 -15.13
CA ALA A 270 3.84 22.87 -15.06
C ALA A 270 2.38 23.19 -15.42
N LEU A 271 1.86 24.34 -14.97
CA LEU A 271 0.50 24.77 -15.26
C LEU A 271 0.27 25.02 -16.75
N THR A 272 1.29 25.49 -17.49
CA THR A 272 1.20 25.68 -18.94
C THR A 272 1.25 24.37 -19.73
N LEU A 273 1.90 23.34 -19.17
CA LEU A 273 2.12 22.06 -19.85
C LEU A 273 1.07 21.00 -19.51
N GLU A 274 0.25 21.19 -18.47
CA GLU A 274 -0.75 20.20 -18.05
C GLU A 274 -2.07 20.35 -18.85
N PRO A 275 -2.44 19.39 -19.71
CA PRO A 275 -3.69 19.47 -20.46
C PRO A 275 -4.93 19.18 -19.59
N ASP A 276 -4.79 18.38 -18.53
CA ASP A 276 -5.93 17.95 -17.72
C ASP A 276 -6.43 19.05 -16.78
N ALA A 277 -7.75 19.25 -16.75
CA ALA A 277 -8.35 20.34 -15.98
C ALA A 277 -8.25 20.12 -14.46
N ALA A 278 -8.39 18.88 -14.00
CA ALA A 278 -8.33 18.56 -12.58
C ALA A 278 -6.90 18.68 -12.04
N ARG A 279 -5.91 18.19 -12.79
CA ARG A 279 -4.49 18.33 -12.43
C ARG A 279 -4.01 19.77 -12.49
N ARG A 280 -4.47 20.56 -13.48
CA ARG A 280 -4.23 22.02 -13.51
C ARG A 280 -4.78 22.73 -12.28
N ALA A 281 -5.99 22.36 -11.83
CA ALA A 281 -6.57 22.94 -10.61
C ALA A 281 -5.70 22.65 -9.37
N GLY A 282 -5.15 21.43 -9.28
CA GLY A 282 -4.19 21.05 -8.24
C GLY A 282 -2.91 21.91 -8.27
N ILE A 283 -2.28 22.04 -9.44
CA ILE A 283 -1.07 22.86 -9.63
C ILE A 283 -1.35 24.34 -9.29
N ALA A 284 -2.51 24.87 -9.69
CA ALA A 284 -2.91 26.25 -9.40
C ALA A 284 -3.14 26.50 -7.91
N ASN A 285 -3.69 25.52 -7.18
CA ASN A 285 -3.87 25.63 -5.73
C ASN A 285 -2.54 25.62 -4.99
N LEU A 286 -1.60 24.77 -5.41
CA LEU A 286 -0.25 24.73 -4.84
C LEU A 286 0.48 26.07 -5.08
N LEU A 287 0.35 26.64 -6.28
CA LEU A 287 0.92 27.94 -6.60
C LEU A 287 0.35 29.04 -5.70
N ARG A 288 -0.98 29.08 -5.48
CA ARG A 288 -1.60 30.05 -4.56
C ARG A 288 -1.13 29.88 -3.12
N LEU A 289 -0.97 28.64 -2.66
CA LEU A 289 -0.50 28.34 -1.30
C LEU A 289 0.93 28.83 -1.08
N LEU A 290 1.78 28.76 -2.11
CA LEU A 290 3.17 29.22 -2.02
C LEU A 290 3.28 30.74 -2.22
N ASP A 291 2.38 31.37 -2.98
CA ASP A 291 2.37 32.81 -3.22
C ASP A 291 1.87 33.63 -2.01
N THR A 292 1.33 32.98 -0.97
CA THR A 292 0.97 33.69 0.27
C THR A 292 2.23 34.09 1.05
N PRO A 293 2.39 35.37 1.42
CA PRO A 293 3.54 35.79 2.21
C PRO A 293 3.54 35.06 3.57
N ARG A 294 4.67 34.43 3.90
CA ARG A 294 4.90 33.76 5.19
C ARG A 294 5.14 34.77 6.30
#